data_AF-A0A7J7N8J9-F1
#
_entry.id   AF-A0A7J7N8J9-F1
#
_cell.length_a   1.000
_cell.length_b   1.000
_cell.length_c   1.000
_cell.angle_alpha   90.00
_cell.angle_beta   90.00
_cell.angle_gamma   90.00
#
_symmetry.space_group_name_H-M   'P 1'
#
loop_
_entity.id
_entity.type
_entity.pdbx_description
1 polymer ?
#
loop_
_entity_poly.entity_id
_entity_poly.type
_entity_poly.pdbx_seq_one_letter_code
_entity_poly.pdbx_strand_id
1 'polypeptide(L)'
;MGSLPVEIFNPLNPDSFSDESQVVVDFLAEYYKDVKNYPVQSQVKPGYLKKFCSDIAPYSLESLESILEDVRDHIIPGLTHWQSPNFFGYFQANVKHCGFSTKDALHWP
;
A
#
# COMPACT_ATOMS: atom_id res chain seq x y z
N MET A 1 -19.07 -32.62 23.66
CA MET A 1 -17.96 -31.65 23.64
C MET A 1 -17.39 -31.66 22.24
N GLY A 2 -17.93 -30.84 21.34
CA GLY A 2 -17.36 -30.66 20.01
C GLY A 2 -16.24 -29.64 20.13
N SER A 3 -15.00 -30.08 19.92
CA SER A 3 -13.88 -29.17 19.74
C SER A 3 -14.18 -28.31 18.52
N LEU A 4 -14.29 -26.99 18.70
CA LEU A 4 -14.30 -26.05 17.59
C LEU A 4 -13.05 -26.31 16.74
N PRO A 5 -13.15 -26.34 15.40
CA PRO A 5 -11.96 -26.43 14.57
C PRO A 5 -11.08 -25.24 14.93
N VAL A 6 -9.84 -25.53 15.34
CA VAL A 6 -8.82 -24.49 15.41
C VAL A 6 -8.57 -24.11 13.96
N GLU A 7 -9.18 -23.01 13.52
CA GLU A 7 -8.80 -22.31 12.29
C GLU A 7 -7.27 -22.17 12.33
N ILE A 8 -6.58 -22.94 11.51
CA ILE A 8 -5.11 -22.93 11.46
C ILE A 8 -4.74 -21.60 10.81
N PHE A 9 -4.18 -20.69 11.61
CA PHE A 9 -3.61 -19.45 11.09
C PHE A 9 -2.54 -19.80 10.04
N ASN A 10 -2.87 -19.57 8.76
CA ASN A 10 -2.00 -19.81 7.62
C ASN A 10 -1.77 -18.49 6.87
N PRO A 11 -0.81 -17.65 7.31
CA PRO A 11 -0.59 -16.32 6.75
C PRO A 11 -0.06 -16.32 5.31
N LEU A 12 0.35 -17.48 4.78
CA LEU A 12 0.85 -17.64 3.41
C LEU A 12 0.02 -18.68 2.65
N ASN A 13 -1.31 -18.56 2.73
CA ASN A 13 -2.20 -19.34 1.89
C ASN A 13 -2.05 -18.89 0.41
N PRO A 14 -1.70 -19.78 -0.53
CA PRO A 14 -1.45 -19.40 -1.92
C PRO A 14 -2.65 -18.80 -2.66
N ASP A 15 -3.86 -19.24 -2.32
CA ASP A 15 -5.10 -18.77 -2.96
C ASP A 15 -5.37 -17.32 -2.51
N SER A 16 -5.44 -17.07 -1.20
CA SER A 16 -5.67 -15.72 -0.68
C SER A 16 -4.52 -14.77 -1.02
N PHE A 17 -3.27 -15.25 -1.00
CA PHE A 17 -2.11 -14.46 -1.41
C PHE A 17 -2.23 -13.96 -2.86
N SER A 18 -2.69 -14.82 -3.77
CA SER A 18 -2.84 -14.45 -5.18
C SER A 18 -3.93 -13.40 -5.38
N ASP A 19 -5.08 -13.58 -4.73
CA ASP A 19 -6.21 -12.65 -4.82
C ASP A 19 -5.88 -11.29 -4.18
N GLU A 20 -5.33 -11.29 -2.97
CA GLU A 20 -4.91 -10.09 -2.24
C GLU A 20 -3.82 -9.32 -3.01
N SER A 21 -2.87 -10.04 -3.62
CA SER A 21 -1.81 -9.42 -4.45
C SER A 21 -2.40 -8.68 -5.64
N GLN A 22 -3.42 -9.24 -6.30
CA GLN A 22 -4.08 -8.59 -7.43
C GLN A 22 -4.74 -7.27 -7.00
N VAL A 23 -5.41 -7.27 -5.84
CA VAL A 23 -6.03 -6.06 -5.26
C VAL A 23 -4.98 -4.97 -5.01
N VAL A 24 -3.83 -5.32 -4.43
CA VAL A 24 -2.73 -4.37 -4.17
C VAL A 24 -2.14 -3.83 -5.48
N VAL A 25 -1.96 -4.68 -6.49
CA VAL A 25 -1.45 -4.26 -7.81
C VAL A 25 -2.41 -3.29 -8.48
N ASP A 26 -3.72 -3.56 -8.44
CA ASP A 26 -4.75 -2.68 -9.02
C ASP A 26 -4.78 -1.32 -8.30
N PHE A 27 -4.68 -1.32 -6.97
CA PHE A 27 -4.56 -0.10 -6.17
C PHE A 27 -3.33 0.74 -6.56
N LEU A 28 -2.16 0.12 -6.71
CA LEU A 28 -0.95 0.81 -7.14
C LEU A 28 -1.08 1.37 -8.56
N ALA A 29 -1.69 0.61 -9.48
CA ALA A 29 -1.93 1.06 -10.84
C ALA A 29 -2.84 2.31 -10.89
N GLU A 30 -3.90 2.32 -10.10
CA GLU A 30 -4.77 3.49 -9.90
C GLU A 30 -3.99 4.69 -9.35
N TYR A 31 -3.21 4.48 -8.29
CA TYR A 31 -2.37 5.53 -7.70
C TYR A 31 -1.40 6.16 -8.73
N TYR A 32 -0.68 5.36 -9.51
CA TYR A 32 0.26 5.87 -10.51
C TYR A 32 -0.43 6.58 -11.68
N LYS A 33 -1.66 6.19 -12.03
CA LYS A 33 -2.47 6.88 -13.04
C LYS A 33 -2.82 8.30 -12.60
N ASP A 34 -3.11 8.48 -11.31
CA ASP A 34 -3.61 9.73 -10.75
C ASP A 34 -2.57 10.53 -9.95
N VAL A 35 -1.33 10.03 -9.79
CA VAL A 35 -0.27 10.66 -8.99
C VAL A 35 -0.03 12.14 -9.32
N LYS A 36 -0.22 12.52 -10.60
CA LYS A 36 -0.07 13.89 -11.10
C LYS A 36 -1.15 14.87 -10.60
N ASN A 37 -2.28 14.34 -10.14
CA ASN A 37 -3.43 15.13 -9.67
C ASN A 37 -3.29 15.50 -8.18
N TYR A 38 -2.41 14.83 -7.44
CA TYR A 38 -2.14 15.13 -6.04
C TYR A 38 -1.12 16.28 -5.88
N PRO A 39 -1.21 17.07 -4.79
CA PRO A 39 -0.20 18.08 -4.49
C PRO A 39 1.16 17.42 -4.26
N VAL A 40 2.16 17.79 -5.08
CA VAL A 40 3.51 17.18 -5.06
C VAL A 40 4.11 17.08 -3.66
N GLN A 41 4.00 18.14 -2.86
CA GLN A 41 4.40 18.16 -1.46
C GLN A 41 3.16 18.05 -0.58
N SER A 42 3.22 17.21 0.45
CA SER A 42 2.12 17.09 1.42
C SER A 42 1.82 18.42 2.10
N GLN A 43 0.53 18.67 2.33
CA GLN A 43 0.01 19.88 2.96
C GLN A 43 -0.49 19.64 4.40
N VAL A 44 -0.27 18.45 4.94
CA VAL A 44 -0.73 18.07 6.28
C VAL A 44 0.13 18.69 7.38
N LYS A 45 -0.44 18.78 8.59
CA LYS A 45 0.30 19.23 9.77
C LYS A 45 0.97 18.05 10.50
N PRO A 46 2.10 18.28 11.18
CA PRO A 46 2.68 17.28 12.06
C PRO A 46 1.65 16.72 13.05
N GLY A 47 1.62 15.39 13.21
CA GLY A 47 0.72 14.70 14.12
C GLY A 47 -0.71 14.47 13.61
N TYR A 48 -1.05 14.83 12.36
CA TYR A 48 -2.42 14.67 11.84
C TYR A 48 -2.91 13.21 11.87
N LEU A 49 -2.05 12.24 11.52
CA LEU A 49 -2.38 10.81 11.48
C LEU A 49 -2.86 10.25 12.82
N LYS A 50 -2.35 10.79 13.94
CA LYS A 50 -2.68 10.27 15.28
C LYS A 50 -4.18 10.28 15.57
N LYS A 51 -4.94 11.16 14.91
CA LYS A 51 -6.40 11.26 15.09
C LYS A 51 -7.17 10.12 14.43
N PHE A 52 -6.55 9.45 13.45
CA PHE A 52 -7.17 8.38 12.67
C PHE A 52 -6.70 6.99 13.13
N CYS A 53 -5.54 6.91 13.78
CA CYS A 53 -5.06 5.65 14.36
C CYS A 53 -5.59 5.47 15.79
N SER A 54 -6.08 4.27 16.09
CA SER A 54 -6.31 3.84 17.47
C SER A 54 -4.99 3.79 18.24
N ASP A 55 -5.03 4.13 19.53
CA ASP A 55 -3.87 4.01 20.43
C ASP A 55 -3.48 2.55 20.71
N ILE A 56 -4.37 1.60 20.38
CA ILE A 56 -4.18 0.17 20.58
C ILE A 56 -4.43 -0.56 19.26
N ALA A 57 -3.56 -1.52 18.93
CA ALA A 57 -3.73 -2.40 17.78
C ALA A 57 -5.05 -3.20 17.89
N PRO A 58 -5.74 -3.46 16.77
CA PRO A 58 -6.97 -4.23 16.78
C PRO A 58 -6.73 -5.66 17.27
N TYR A 59 -7.68 -6.19 18.05
CA TYR A 59 -7.63 -7.57 18.55
C TYR A 59 -8.10 -8.59 17.51
N SER A 60 -8.89 -8.16 16.53
CA SER A 60 -9.41 -8.95 15.43
C SER A 60 -8.78 -8.53 14.12
N LEU A 61 -8.77 -9.44 13.14
CA LEU A 61 -8.32 -9.14 11.79
C LEU A 61 -9.26 -8.13 11.11
N GLU A 62 -8.67 -7.25 10.31
CA GLU A 62 -9.36 -6.34 9.41
C GLU A 62 -9.16 -6.82 7.97
N SER A 63 -10.11 -6.51 7.08
CA SER A 63 -9.97 -6.89 5.67
C SER A 63 -8.94 -6.00 4.97
N LEU A 64 -8.32 -6.53 3.92
CA LEU A 64 -7.37 -5.79 3.11
C LEU A 64 -7.99 -4.53 2.49
N GLU A 65 -9.26 -4.60 2.07
CA GLU A 65 -9.98 -3.48 1.48
C GLU A 65 -10.12 -2.32 2.46
N SER A 66 -10.46 -2.60 3.72
CA SER A 66 -10.55 -1.57 4.78
C SER A 66 -9.20 -0.90 5.00
N ILE A 67 -8.11 -1.69 5.02
CA ILE A 67 -6.76 -1.17 5.18
C ILE A 67 -6.38 -0.28 3.98
N LEU A 68 -6.70 -0.70 2.75
CA LEU A 68 -6.41 0.09 1.55
C LEU A 68 -7.27 1.35 1.45
N GLU A 69 -8.48 1.35 1.99
CA GLU A 69 -9.32 2.54 2.15
C GLU A 69 -8.67 3.54 3.11
N ASP A 70 -8.20 3.09 4.28
CA ASP A 70 -7.44 3.94 5.21
C ASP A 70 -6.16 4.52 4.58
N VAL A 71 -5.46 3.71 3.77
CA VAL A 71 -4.29 4.20 3.02
C VAL A 71 -4.70 5.32 2.05
N ARG A 72 -5.81 5.15 1.32
CA ARG A 72 -6.31 6.15 0.38
C ARG A 72 -6.70 7.44 1.09
N ASP A 73 -7.41 7.33 2.21
CA ASP A 73 -8.04 8.47 2.87
C ASP A 73 -7.10 9.21 3.82
N HIS A 74 -6.14 8.50 4.42
CA HIS A 74 -5.32 9.04 5.49
C HIS A 74 -3.83 9.07 5.15
N ILE A 75 -3.31 8.09 4.42
CA ILE A 75 -1.88 8.04 4.08
C ILE A 75 -1.57 8.85 2.83
N ILE A 76 -2.27 8.64 1.71
CA ILE A 76 -2.01 9.32 0.43
C ILE A 76 -1.96 10.85 0.59
N PRO A 77 -2.90 11.53 1.29
CA PRO A 77 -2.83 12.99 1.48
C PRO A 77 -1.60 13.46 2.27
N GLY A 78 -1.03 12.58 3.09
CA GLY A 78 0.17 12.83 3.88
C GLY A 78 1.50 12.62 3.14
N LEU A 79 1.46 12.03 1.94
CA LEU A 79 2.66 11.74 1.18
C LEU A 79 3.16 12.99 0.45
N THR A 80 4.48 13.15 0.42
CA THR A 80 5.12 13.91 -0.66
C THR A 80 5.28 12.96 -1.83
N HIS A 81 4.71 13.27 -2.99
CA HIS A 81 4.64 12.36 -4.14
C HIS A 81 5.89 12.49 -5.02
N TRP A 82 6.96 11.79 -4.64
CA TRP A 82 8.23 11.78 -5.39
C TRP A 82 8.09 11.25 -6.82
N GLN A 83 7.09 10.39 -7.08
CA GLN A 83 6.81 9.84 -8.40
C GLN A 83 5.92 10.75 -9.26
N SER A 84 5.54 11.93 -8.75
CA SER A 84 4.81 12.91 -9.55
C SER A 84 5.70 13.42 -10.69
N PRO A 85 5.18 13.59 -11.92
CA PRO A 85 5.95 14.20 -13.01
C PRO A 85 6.35 15.65 -12.72
N ASN A 86 5.77 16.26 -11.68
CA ASN A 86 6.03 17.64 -11.26
C ASN A 86 6.92 17.73 -10.00
N PHE A 87 7.53 16.63 -9.57
CA PHE A 87 8.49 16.64 -8.46
C PHE A 87 9.87 17.09 -8.96
N PHE A 88 10.37 18.21 -8.43
CA PHE A 88 11.70 18.76 -8.76
C PHE A 88 12.54 19.08 -7.52
N GLY A 89 12.18 18.52 -6.36
CA GLY A 89 12.97 18.64 -5.14
C GLY A 89 14.14 17.67 -5.11
N TYR A 90 15.27 18.07 -4.53
CA TYR A 90 16.44 17.19 -4.32
C TYR A 90 16.90 16.45 -5.59
N PHE A 91 17.02 15.12 -5.52
CA PHE A 91 17.34 14.21 -6.62
C PHE A 91 16.18 13.24 -6.85
N GLN A 92 15.94 12.85 -8.10
CA GLN A 92 14.84 11.95 -8.45
C GLN A 92 15.04 10.55 -7.85
N ALA A 93 14.02 10.06 -7.14
CA ALA A 93 13.95 8.67 -6.69
C ALA A 93 13.31 7.81 -7.80
N ASN A 94 14.08 7.51 -8.84
CA ASN A 94 13.55 6.86 -10.04
C ASN A 94 13.04 5.44 -9.76
N VAL A 95 11.86 5.12 -10.29
CA VAL A 95 11.27 3.77 -10.29
C VAL A 95 10.87 3.39 -11.71
N LYS A 96 11.02 2.11 -12.08
CA LYS A 96 10.60 1.56 -13.37
C LYS A 96 9.82 0.27 -13.15
N HIS A 97 8.94 -0.08 -14.08
CA HIS A 97 8.18 -1.34 -14.01
C HIS A 97 9.08 -2.57 -13.86
N CYS A 98 10.20 -2.66 -14.59
CA CYS A 98 11.17 -3.76 -14.44
C CYS A 98 11.91 -3.77 -13.08
N GLY A 99 12.03 -2.61 -12.43
CA GLY A 99 12.57 -2.54 -11.07
C GLY A 99 11.55 -3.00 -10.02
N PHE A 100 10.26 -2.86 -10.31
CA PHE A 100 9.17 -3.32 -9.45
C PHE A 100 8.86 -4.81 -9.66
N SER A 101 8.78 -5.25 -10.91
CA SER A 101 8.55 -6.63 -11.31
C SER A 101 9.89 -7.36 -11.39
N THR A 102 10.25 -8.11 -10.35
CA THR A 102 11.50 -8.88 -10.29
C THR A 102 11.58 -10.04 -11.30
N LYS A 103 10.55 -10.27 -12.12
CA LYS A 103 10.52 -11.35 -13.13
C LYS A 103 11.66 -11.26 -14.16
N ASP A 104 12.14 -10.06 -14.45
CA ASP A 104 13.21 -9.86 -15.44
C ASP A 104 14.62 -10.06 -14.86
N ALA A 105 14.79 -10.08 -13.52
CA ALA A 105 16.09 -10.23 -12.88
C ALA A 105 16.65 -11.67 -12.93
N LEU A 106 15.80 -12.66 -13.20
CA LEU A 106 16.17 -14.09 -13.28
C LEU A 106 16.59 -14.54 -14.70
N HIS A 107 16.51 -13.66 -15.70
CA HIS A 107 16.89 -13.96 -17.09
C HIS A 107 18.15 -13.21 -17.56
N TRP A 108 18.95 -12.67 -16.63
CA TRP A 108 20.27 -12.14 -16.96
C TRP A 108 21.23 -13.29 -17.31
N PRO A 109 21.97 -13.22 -18.44
CA PRO A 109 22.88 -14.29 -18.87
C PRO A 109 24.10 -14.46 -17.94
#